data_AF-A0AAU9U6T8-F1
#
_entry.id   AF-A0AAU9U6T8-F1
#
_cell.length_a   1.000
_cell.length_b   1.000
_cell.length_c   1.000
_cell.angle_alpha   90.00
_cell.angle_beta   90.00
_cell.angle_gamma   90.00
#
_symmetry.space_group_name_H-M   'P 1'
#
loop_
_entity.id
_entity.type
_entity.pdbx_description
1 polymer ?
#
loop_
_entity_poly.entity_id
_entity_poly.type
_entity_poly.pdbx_seq_one_letter_code
_entity_poly.pdbx_strand_id
1 'polypeptide(L)'
;MPVQNSKPPAPPELLKLIFCNCKGNCGAMCGCRKAGLKCSAVCFHCSGETCSNVMGLSELINEDFDDEPPTLTPLPSPVLPLIFNS
;
A
#
# COMPACT_ATOMS: atom_id res chain seq x y z
N MET A 1 -24.31 -4.93 -22.46
CA MET A 1 -22.92 -5.42 -22.58
C MET A 1 -22.09 -4.68 -21.53
N PRO A 2 -21.17 -5.35 -20.80
CA PRO A 2 -20.28 -4.65 -19.88
C PRO A 2 -19.45 -3.60 -20.64
N VAL A 3 -19.18 -2.45 -20.03
CA VAL A 3 -18.42 -1.35 -20.62
C VAL A 3 -16.97 -1.45 -20.15
N GLN A 4 -16.02 -1.33 -21.06
CA GLN A 4 -14.59 -1.36 -20.72
C GLN A 4 -14.14 -0.03 -20.13
N ASN A 5 -13.34 -0.09 -19.07
CA ASN A 5 -12.68 1.08 -18.51
C ASN A 5 -11.49 1.47 -19.42
N SER A 6 -11.40 2.73 -19.81
CA SER A 6 -10.30 3.28 -20.61
C SER A 6 -9.17 3.88 -19.77
N LYS A 7 -9.38 4.04 -18.45
CA LYS A 7 -8.34 4.53 -17.54
C LYS A 7 -7.31 3.44 -17.26
N PRO A 8 -6.06 3.80 -16.94
CA PRO A 8 -5.07 2.83 -16.51
C PRO A 8 -5.57 2.02 -15.30
N PRO A 9 -5.14 0.77 -15.14
CA PRO A 9 -5.43 -0.04 -13.97
C PRO A 9 -4.91 0.64 -12.70
N ALA A 10 -5.53 0.32 -11.56
CA ALA A 10 -5.04 0.80 -10.28
C ALA A 10 -3.58 0.35 -10.04
N PRO A 11 -2.77 1.14 -9.33
CA PRO A 11 -1.41 0.76 -8.96
C PRO A 11 -1.34 -0.67 -8.37
N PRO A 12 -0.35 -1.49 -8.77
CA PRO A 12 -0.23 -2.89 -8.33
C PRO A 12 -0.24 -3.06 -6.81
N GLU A 13 0.27 -2.08 -6.07
CA GLU A 13 0.32 -2.06 -4.61
C GLU A 13 -1.09 -2.04 -4.01
N LEU A 14 -2.01 -1.29 -4.62
CA LEU A 14 -3.40 -1.22 -4.19
C LEU A 14 -4.17 -2.49 -4.52
N LEU A 15 -3.82 -3.16 -5.62
CA LEU A 15 -4.44 -4.44 -6.01
C LEU A 15 -4.06 -5.58 -5.05
N LYS A 16 -2.91 -5.47 -4.38
CA LYS A 16 -2.45 -6.43 -3.35
C LYS A 16 -3.21 -6.28 -2.02
N LEU A 17 -3.99 -5.21 -1.83
CA LEU A 17 -4.72 -4.97 -0.58
C LEU A 17 -5.97 -5.84 -0.49
N ILE A 18 -5.97 -6.77 0.45
CA ILE A 18 -7.10 -7.66 0.74
C ILE A 18 -7.80 -7.23 2.02
N PHE A 19 -9.12 -7.01 1.95
CA PHE A 19 -9.91 -6.56 3.09
C PHE A 19 -10.91 -7.64 3.50
N CYS A 20 -11.00 -7.91 4.80
CA CYS A 20 -12.06 -8.73 5.38
C CYS A 20 -13.07 -7.88 6.14
N ASN A 21 -14.29 -8.40 6.28
CA ASN A 21 -15.36 -7.86 7.13
C ASN A 21 -15.51 -8.64 8.45
N CYS A 22 -14.45 -9.34 8.89
CA CYS A 22 -14.44 -10.05 10.17
C CYS A 22 -14.78 -9.10 11.32
N LYS A 23 -15.66 -9.49 12.23
CA LYS A 23 -16.02 -8.68 13.40
C LYS A 23 -15.06 -8.83 14.60
N GLY A 24 -14.12 -9.75 14.51
CA GLY A 24 -13.15 -10.05 15.56
C GLY A 24 -11.84 -10.51 14.94
N ASN A 25 -11.08 -11.36 15.63
CA ASN A 25 -9.83 -11.87 15.06
C ASN A 25 -10.09 -12.64 13.76
N CYS A 26 -9.17 -12.54 12.80
CA CYS A 26 -9.24 -13.24 11.51
C CYS A 26 -8.83 -14.72 11.63
N GLY A 27 -9.52 -15.47 12.49
CA GLY A 27 -9.32 -16.90 12.70
C GLY A 27 -9.83 -17.79 11.55
N ALA A 28 -10.17 -19.04 11.85
CA ALA A 28 -10.59 -20.05 10.86
C ALA A 28 -11.82 -19.65 10.02
N MET A 29 -12.67 -18.75 10.55
CA MET A 29 -13.86 -18.28 9.85
C MET A 29 -13.61 -17.12 8.88
N CYS A 30 -12.42 -16.51 8.90
CA CYS A 30 -12.08 -15.41 7.99
C CYS A 30 -12.16 -15.88 6.52
N GLY A 31 -12.93 -15.18 5.70
CA GLY A 31 -13.07 -15.48 4.27
C GLY A 31 -11.74 -15.41 3.52
N CYS A 32 -10.90 -14.41 3.83
CA CYS A 32 -9.56 -14.29 3.25
C CYS A 32 -8.72 -15.52 3.57
N ARG A 33 -8.69 -15.95 4.85
CA ARG A 33 -7.95 -17.14 5.28
C ARG A 33 -8.45 -18.42 4.58
N LYS A 34 -9.78 -18.58 4.46
CA LYS A 34 -10.38 -19.72 3.74
C LYS A 34 -10.01 -19.75 2.26
N ALA A 35 -9.85 -18.57 1.64
CA ALA A 35 -9.39 -18.43 0.27
C ALA A 35 -7.85 -18.56 0.12
N GLY A 36 -7.12 -18.82 1.22
CA GLY A 36 -5.65 -18.88 1.22
C GLY A 36 -4.96 -17.52 1.15
N LEU A 37 -5.68 -16.42 1.35
CA LEU A 37 -5.17 -15.05 1.29
C LEU A 37 -4.90 -14.48 2.68
N LYS A 38 -3.87 -13.64 2.79
CA LYS A 38 -3.62 -12.80 3.96
C LYS A 38 -4.46 -11.53 3.90
N CYS A 39 -4.88 -11.05 5.06
CA CYS A 39 -5.54 -9.76 5.19
C CYS A 39 -4.48 -8.65 5.13
N SER A 40 -4.80 -7.53 4.50
CA SER A 40 -3.99 -6.32 4.62
C SER A 40 -4.06 -5.74 6.04
N ALA A 41 -3.10 -4.86 6.36
CA ALA A 41 -3.07 -4.11 7.61
C ALA A 41 -4.28 -3.18 7.82
N VAL A 42 -5.09 -2.96 6.78
CA VAL A 42 -6.24 -2.05 6.80
C VAL A 42 -7.58 -2.78 6.75
N CYS A 43 -7.63 -4.05 7.20
CA CYS A 43 -8.88 -4.80 7.27
C CYS A 43 -9.94 -4.09 8.13
N PHE A 44 -11.20 -4.12 7.67
CA PHE A 44 -12.22 -3.13 8.04
C PHE A 44 -12.50 -3.03 9.54
N HIS A 45 -12.55 -4.15 10.26
CA HIS A 45 -12.87 -4.15 11.69
C HIS A 45 -11.70 -4.48 12.60
N CYS A 46 -10.66 -5.13 12.07
CA CYS A 46 -9.51 -5.52 12.89
C CYS A 46 -8.37 -4.50 12.82
N SER A 47 -8.41 -3.57 11.85
CA SER A 47 -7.40 -2.53 11.60
C SER A 47 -5.96 -3.07 11.54
N GLY A 48 -5.80 -4.33 11.16
CA GLY A 48 -4.52 -5.04 11.21
C GLY A 48 -4.07 -5.44 12.61
N GLU A 49 -4.41 -4.67 13.65
CA GLU A 49 -3.93 -4.83 15.03
C GLU A 49 -4.40 -6.14 15.69
N THR A 50 -5.69 -6.47 15.57
CA THR A 50 -6.27 -7.69 16.16
C THR A 50 -6.37 -8.84 15.15
N CYS A 51 -5.88 -8.61 13.93
CA CYS A 51 -5.99 -9.53 12.82
C CYS A 51 -4.91 -10.62 12.91
N SER A 52 -5.30 -11.83 13.32
CA SER A 52 -4.41 -13.01 13.32
C SER A 52 -4.06 -13.55 11.92
N ASN A 53 -4.51 -12.88 10.85
CA ASN A 53 -4.22 -13.22 9.46
C ASN A 53 -3.63 -12.05 8.68
N VAL A 54 -3.10 -11.03 9.36
CA VAL A 54 -2.49 -9.87 8.70
C VAL A 54 -1.24 -10.30 7.91
N MET A 55 -1.04 -9.69 6.75
CA MET A 55 0.16 -9.85 5.95
C MET A 55 1.34 -9.11 6.59
N GLY A 56 2.55 -9.67 6.47
CA GLY A 56 3.76 -9.02 6.94
C GLY A 56 4.09 -7.79 6.09
N LEU A 57 4.70 -6.77 6.69
CA LEU A 57 5.11 -5.57 5.96
C LEU A 57 6.06 -5.90 4.80
N SER A 58 6.91 -6.92 4.94
CA SER A 58 7.81 -7.42 3.90
C SER A 58 7.11 -7.94 2.65
N GLU A 59 5.86 -8.39 2.72
CA GLU A 59 5.11 -8.89 1.55
C GLU A 59 4.56 -7.75 0.68
N LEU A 60 4.40 -6.56 1.26
CA LEU A 60 3.95 -5.36 0.56
C LEU A 60 5.09 -4.65 -0.19
N ILE A 61 6.32 -4.82 0.28
CA ILE A 61 7.52 -4.18 -0.25
C ILE A 61 8.29 -5.22 -1.08
N ASN A 62 7.69 -5.68 -2.18
CA ASN A 62 8.51 -6.26 -3.23
C ASN A 62 9.04 -5.08 -4.05
N GLU A 63 10.28 -4.70 -3.75
CA GLU A 63 11.07 -3.72 -4.48
C GLU A 63 11.38 -4.28 -5.88
N ASP A 64 10.40 -4.26 -6.77
CA ASP A 64 10.64 -4.39 -8.21
C ASP A 64 11.17 -3.03 -8.72
N PHE A 65 12.33 -2.64 -8.18
CA PHE A 65 13.16 -1.53 -8.64
C PHE A 65 14.21 -2.10 -9.59
N ASP A 66 13.79 -2.61 -10.75
CA ASP A 66 14.71 -2.93 -11.83
C ASP A 66 14.64 -1.84 -12.93
N ASP A 67 15.76 -1.09 -13.01
CA ASP A 67 16.33 -0.36 -14.16
C ASP A 67 15.86 1.07 -14.52
N GLU A 68 16.33 2.08 -13.76
CA GLU A 68 17.03 3.25 -14.33
C GLU A 68 17.96 3.86 -13.25
N PRO A 69 19.27 4.08 -13.53
CA PRO A 69 20.15 4.75 -12.59
C PRO A 69 19.65 6.17 -12.26
N PRO A 70 19.72 6.65 -11.00
CA PRO A 70 19.31 7.99 -10.66
C PRO A 70 20.20 8.99 -11.41
N THR A 71 19.64 9.69 -12.39
CA THR A 71 20.25 10.91 -12.91
C THR A 71 20.29 11.93 -11.77
N LEU A 72 21.51 12.16 -11.25
CA LEU A 72 21.79 13.21 -10.27
C LEU A 72 21.56 14.58 -10.92
N THR A 73 20.31 15.03 -10.97
CA THR A 73 20.03 16.45 -11.18
C THR A 73 20.08 17.15 -9.82
N PRO A 74 21.01 18.09 -9.58
CA PRO A 74 20.98 18.88 -8.36
C PRO A 74 19.71 19.72 -8.37
N LEU A 75 18.86 19.58 -7.35
CA LEU A 75 17.82 20.55 -7.08
C LEU A 75 18.50 21.92 -6.91
N PRO A 76 18.09 22.99 -7.61
CA PRO A 76 18.59 24.32 -7.29
C PRO A 76 18.13 24.65 -5.87
N SER A 77 19.10 24.82 -4.97
CA SER A 77 18.84 25.28 -3.60
C SER A 77 17.97 26.54 -3.63
N PRO A 78 16.89 26.61 -2.83
CA PRO A 78 16.18 27.87 -2.68
C PRO A 78 17.10 28.84 -1.95
N VAL A 79 17.70 29.79 -2.69
CA VAL A 79 18.32 30.98 -2.11
C VAL A 79 17.19 31.79 -1.47
N LEU A 80 16.98 31.62 -0.17
CA LEU A 80 16.21 32.58 0.61
C LEU A 80 17.03 33.88 0.67
N PRO A 81 16.49 35.03 0.23
CA PRO A 81 17.13 36.29 0.49
C PRO A 81 17.10 36.54 2.00
N LEU A 82 18.29 36.62 2.62
CA LEU A 82 18.44 37.14 3.97
C LEU A 82 18.04 38.60 3.95
N ILE A 83 16.79 38.89 4.34
CA ILE A 83 16.38 40.25 4.67
C ILE A 83 17.01 40.56 6.04
N PHE A 84 18.17 41.20 6.00
CA PHE A 84 18.69 41.97 7.12
C PHE A 84 17.68 43.07 7.43
N ASN A 85 17.08 43.04 8.62
CA ASN A 85 16.39 44.20 9.15
C ASN A 85 17.22 44.74 10.32
N SER A 86 17.55 46.02 10.21
CA SER A 86 18.33 46.84 11.13
C SER A 86 17.72 46.96 12.52
#